data_AF-A0A4Y9ZNB5-F1
#
_entry.id   AF-A0A4Y9ZNB5-F1
#
_cell.length_a   1.000
_cell.length_b   1.000
_cell.length_c   1.000
_cell.angle_alpha   90.00
_cell.angle_beta   90.00
_cell.angle_gamma   90.00
#
_symmetry.space_group_name_H-M   'P 1'
#
loop_
_entity.id
_entity.type
_entity.pdbx_description
1 polymer ?
#
loop_
_entity_poly.entity_id
_entity_poly.type
_entity_poly.pdbx_seq_one_letter_code
_entity_poly.pdbx_strand_id
1 'polypeptide(L)'
;MSETVVQDILKPLRDSVVNRPPYVSGILPMSPDHLRLYYDGLESACAIDFTKVTDMQLAVLARACQPATFGLDQKDVFDESYRKAGKMDVTHFSTPIVPERTDLPTIIRYDLLDGENSTRPIRFELYKLNVYGEYTKTDTYREFPANVKLGKGSFFKPHIDTPRSETMFGSLVLVYATEHEDGILILRHRGEEWTFDSAQAVKNLAPSDT
;
A
#
# COMPACT_ATOMS: atom_id res chain seq x y z
N MET A 1 37.88 -17.24 -31.25
CA MET A 1 36.67 -16.43 -31.55
C MET A 1 36.98 -15.01 -31.12
N SER A 2 36.76 -14.00 -31.96
CA SER A 2 36.98 -12.61 -31.53
C SER A 2 35.89 -12.19 -30.55
N GLU A 3 36.22 -11.27 -29.66
CA GLU A 3 35.31 -10.74 -28.65
C GLU A 3 34.03 -10.15 -29.28
N THR A 4 34.14 -9.57 -30.47
CA THR A 4 33.03 -9.05 -31.27
C THR A 4 32.04 -10.15 -31.67
N VAL A 5 32.53 -11.32 -32.09
CA VAL A 5 31.67 -12.46 -32.48
C VAL A 5 30.91 -13.02 -31.28
N VAL A 6 31.53 -12.99 -30.09
CA VAL A 6 30.86 -13.42 -28.84
C VAL A 6 29.76 -12.43 -28.46
N GLN A 7 29.99 -11.12 -28.58
CA GLN A 7 28.97 -10.11 -28.29
C GLN A 7 27.77 -10.19 -29.24
N ASP A 8 28.01 -10.42 -30.54
CA ASP A 8 26.95 -10.55 -31.54
C ASP A 8 26.06 -11.78 -31.30
N ILE A 9 26.64 -12.88 -30.80
CA ILE A 9 25.88 -14.10 -30.44
C ILE A 9 25.07 -13.92 -29.15
N LEU A 10 25.59 -13.15 -28.19
CA LEU A 10 24.91 -12.93 -26.89
C LEU A 10 23.83 -11.87 -26.96
N LYS A 11 23.87 -10.96 -27.95
CA LYS A 11 22.92 -9.87 -28.09
C LYS A 11 21.45 -10.33 -28.18
N PRO A 12 21.05 -11.32 -29.01
CA PRO A 12 19.67 -11.81 -29.03
C PRO A 12 19.22 -12.44 -27.71
N LEU A 13 20.15 -13.07 -26.98
CA LEU A 13 19.87 -13.63 -25.65
C LEU A 13 19.62 -12.50 -24.65
N ARG A 14 20.42 -11.43 -24.69
CA ARG A 14 20.26 -10.25 -23.82
C ARG A 14 18.98 -9.47 -24.15
N ASP A 15 18.69 -9.30 -25.43
CA ASP A 15 17.51 -8.60 -25.92
C ASP A 15 16.22 -9.39 -25.67
N SER A 16 16.30 -10.71 -25.45
CA SER A 16 15.16 -11.55 -25.06
C SER A 16 14.92 -11.62 -23.54
N VAL A 17 15.84 -11.10 -22.72
CA VAL A 17 15.61 -10.91 -21.28
C VAL A 17 14.66 -9.73 -21.09
N VAL A 18 13.38 -10.04 -20.91
CA VAL A 18 12.39 -9.06 -20.45
C VAL A 18 12.69 -8.77 -18.98
N ASN A 19 13.21 -7.57 -18.69
CA ASN A 19 13.29 -7.06 -17.32
C ASN A 19 11.86 -6.84 -16.82
N ARG A 20 11.31 -7.82 -16.10
CA ARG A 20 10.04 -7.64 -15.39
C ARG A 20 10.25 -6.60 -14.29
N PRO A 21 9.27 -5.71 -14.07
CA PRO A 21 9.34 -4.78 -12.96
C PRO A 21 9.40 -5.56 -11.64
N PRO A 22 10.04 -5.03 -10.58
CA PRO A 22 10.16 -5.70 -9.29
C PRO A 22 8.86 -5.65 -8.46
N TYR A 23 7.72 -5.50 -9.12
CA TYR A 23 6.39 -5.45 -8.50
C TYR A 23 5.32 -5.92 -9.49
N VAL A 24 4.19 -6.36 -8.93
CA VAL A 24 2.96 -6.67 -9.65
C VAL A 24 1.82 -5.91 -8.99
N SER A 25 0.89 -5.39 -9.79
CA SER A 25 -0.27 -4.64 -9.31
C SER A 25 -1.51 -5.02 -10.10
N GLY A 26 -2.68 -4.93 -9.47
CA GLY A 26 -3.94 -5.22 -10.13
C GLY A 26 -5.13 -5.03 -9.20
N ILE A 27 -6.29 -5.43 -9.68
CA ILE A 27 -7.55 -5.40 -8.93
C ILE A 27 -7.89 -6.85 -8.58
N LEU A 28 -8.13 -7.10 -7.30
CA LEU A 28 -8.54 -8.39 -6.80
C LEU A 28 -10.05 -8.37 -6.52
N PRO A 29 -10.89 -9.10 -7.29
CA PRO A 29 -12.31 -9.21 -7.01
C PRO A 29 -12.53 -9.90 -5.67
N MET A 30 -13.38 -9.31 -4.82
CA MET A 30 -13.67 -9.84 -3.49
C MET A 30 -15.18 -9.83 -3.23
N SER A 31 -15.66 -10.82 -2.47
CA SER A 31 -17.03 -10.77 -1.92
C SER A 31 -17.20 -9.53 -1.02
N PRO A 32 -18.38 -8.87 -1.03
CA PRO A 32 -18.70 -7.78 -0.12
C PRO A 32 -18.33 -8.02 1.35
N ASP A 33 -18.48 -9.25 1.84
CA ASP A 33 -18.16 -9.59 3.23
C ASP A 33 -16.66 -9.47 3.56
N HIS A 34 -15.79 -9.58 2.55
CA HIS A 34 -14.35 -9.39 2.72
C HIS A 34 -13.94 -7.91 2.66
N LEU A 35 -14.84 -7.01 2.28
CA LEU A 35 -14.61 -5.58 2.17
C LEU A 35 -15.03 -4.82 3.44
N ARG A 36 -15.07 -5.52 4.58
CA ARG A 36 -15.24 -4.93 5.91
C ARG A 36 -13.91 -4.80 6.63
N LEU A 37 -13.80 -3.80 7.48
CA LEU A 37 -12.67 -3.63 8.39
C LEU A 37 -13.22 -3.40 9.80
N TYR A 38 -12.70 -4.17 10.76
CA TYR A 38 -13.02 -4.00 12.18
C TYR A 38 -11.83 -3.33 12.86
N TYR A 39 -12.10 -2.36 13.73
CA TYR A 39 -11.05 -1.58 14.37
C TYR A 39 -11.46 -1.06 15.73
N ASP A 40 -10.48 -0.77 16.58
CA ASP A 40 -10.71 -0.08 17.85
C ASP A 40 -10.99 1.40 17.55
N GLY A 41 -12.23 1.83 17.80
CA GLY A 41 -12.60 3.24 17.81
C GLY A 41 -12.17 3.92 19.11
N LEU A 42 -12.43 5.22 19.22
CA LEU A 42 -12.03 6.01 20.39
C LEU A 42 -12.69 5.52 21.70
N GLU A 43 -13.92 5.01 21.62
CA GLU A 43 -14.70 4.59 22.80
C GLU A 43 -15.14 3.12 22.73
N SER A 44 -15.22 2.55 21.53
CA SER A 44 -15.73 1.19 21.32
C SER A 44 -15.20 0.57 20.04
N ALA A 45 -15.30 -0.75 19.94
CA ALA A 45 -15.03 -1.47 18.70
C ALA A 45 -15.97 -1.00 17.58
N CYS A 46 -15.39 -0.72 16.43
CA CYS A 46 -16.06 -0.17 15.26
C CYS A 46 -15.91 -1.11 14.05
N ALA A 47 -16.78 -0.92 13.06
CA ALA A 47 -16.70 -1.59 11.77
C ALA A 47 -17.01 -0.60 10.64
N ILE A 48 -16.32 -0.75 9.51
CA ILE A 48 -16.58 -0.01 8.28
C ILE A 48 -16.77 -0.99 7.12
N ASP A 49 -17.75 -0.72 6.28
CA ASP A 49 -18.10 -1.52 5.11
C ASP A 49 -17.79 -0.72 3.85
N PHE A 50 -16.71 -1.08 3.16
CA PHE A 50 -16.19 -0.33 2.02
C PHE A 50 -17.08 -0.45 0.76
N THR A 51 -18.10 -1.31 0.75
CA THR A 51 -19.04 -1.42 -0.38
C THR A 51 -20.05 -0.28 -0.44
N LYS A 52 -20.22 0.46 0.66
CA LYS A 52 -21.23 1.52 0.81
C LYS A 52 -20.77 2.60 1.79
N VAL A 53 -19.46 2.81 1.83
CA VAL A 53 -18.83 3.70 2.80
C VAL A 53 -19.19 5.15 2.51
N THR A 54 -19.41 5.93 3.56
CA THR A 54 -19.64 7.38 3.50
C THR A 54 -18.42 8.14 3.98
N ASP A 55 -18.27 9.39 3.55
CA ASP A 55 -17.21 10.29 4.02
C ASP A 55 -17.19 10.42 5.54
N MET A 56 -18.36 10.42 6.19
CA MET A 56 -18.47 10.46 7.64
C MET A 56 -17.84 9.22 8.30
N GLN A 57 -18.07 8.03 7.75
CA GLN A 57 -17.47 6.80 8.25
C GLN A 57 -15.95 6.76 8.01
N LEU A 58 -15.49 7.27 6.87
CA LEU A 58 -14.04 7.44 6.61
C LEU A 58 -13.41 8.41 7.60
N ALA A 59 -14.09 9.52 7.92
CA ALA A 59 -13.63 10.50 8.91
C ALA A 59 -13.58 9.89 10.33
N VAL A 60 -14.53 9.02 10.70
CA VAL A 60 -14.48 8.28 11.98
C VAL A 60 -13.26 7.35 12.01
N LEU A 61 -13.01 6.58 10.95
CA LEU A 61 -11.84 5.71 10.84
C LEU A 61 -10.53 6.52 10.93
N ALA A 62 -10.43 7.64 10.21
CA ALA A 62 -9.27 8.51 10.23
C ALA A 62 -9.00 9.09 11.63
N ARG A 63 -10.05 9.42 12.40
CA ARG A 63 -9.94 9.89 13.79
C ARG A 63 -9.47 8.80 14.76
N ALA A 64 -9.87 7.55 14.54
CA ALA A 64 -9.40 6.43 15.35
C ALA A 64 -7.91 6.10 15.12
N CYS A 65 -7.33 6.53 13.99
CA CYS A 65 -5.93 6.30 13.69
C CYS A 65 -4.98 7.19 14.52
N GLN A 66 -3.89 6.60 14.98
CA GLN A 66 -2.78 7.34 15.58
C GLN A 66 -1.98 8.08 14.49
N PRO A 67 -1.30 9.18 14.81
CA PRO A 67 -0.36 9.79 13.87
C PRO A 67 0.74 8.78 13.50
N ALA A 68 1.08 8.71 12.21
CA ALA A 68 2.05 7.72 11.75
C ALA A 68 3.51 8.15 12.01
N THR A 69 4.21 7.39 12.84
CA THR A 69 5.65 7.55 13.13
C THR A 69 6.52 6.90 12.04
N PHE A 70 7.80 7.26 11.96
CA PHE A 70 8.80 6.55 11.14
C PHE A 70 10.02 6.19 12.00
N GLY A 71 10.71 5.11 11.63
CA GLY A 71 11.92 4.68 12.31
C GLY A 71 13.12 5.52 11.88
N LEU A 72 13.77 6.18 12.84
CA LEU A 72 15.07 6.82 12.68
C LEU A 72 15.96 6.38 13.84
N ASP A 73 17.10 5.75 13.56
CA ASP A 73 18.08 5.32 14.57
C ASP A 73 17.47 4.49 15.73
N GLN A 74 16.65 3.49 15.39
CA GLN A 74 15.91 2.63 16.34
C GLN A 74 14.92 3.36 17.26
N LYS A 75 14.53 4.58 16.91
CA LYS A 75 13.47 5.33 17.60
C LYS A 75 12.33 5.66 16.65
N ASP A 76 11.11 5.55 17.15
CA ASP A 76 9.94 6.10 16.48
C ASP A 76 9.96 7.63 16.58
N VAL A 77 10.12 8.30 15.45
CA VAL A 77 10.08 9.75 15.34
C VAL A 77 8.78 10.18 14.67
N PHE A 78 8.15 11.22 15.22
CA PHE A 78 7.01 11.89 14.62
C PHE A 78 7.47 13.21 14.00
N ASP A 79 7.42 13.31 12.66
CA ASP A 79 7.73 14.53 11.92
C ASP A 79 6.74 14.66 10.75
N GLU A 80 5.81 15.60 10.88
CA GLU A 80 4.78 15.86 9.87
C GLU A 80 5.34 16.47 8.58
N SER A 81 6.55 17.02 8.62
CA SER A 81 7.27 17.42 7.41
C SER A 81 7.75 16.19 6.62
N TYR A 82 7.90 15.04 7.28
CA TYR A 82 8.37 13.78 6.70
C TYR A 82 7.23 12.81 6.36
N ARG A 83 6.23 12.68 7.25
CA ARG A 83 5.10 11.77 7.09
C ARG A 83 3.84 12.39 7.69
N LYS A 84 2.78 12.52 6.89
CA LYS A 84 1.47 12.96 7.34
C LYS A 84 0.44 11.91 6.92
N ALA A 85 0.15 10.96 7.79
CA ALA A 85 -0.85 9.91 7.57
C ALA A 85 -1.35 9.39 8.93
N GLY A 86 -2.57 8.85 8.97
CA GLY A 86 -3.02 8.03 10.08
C GLY A 86 -2.44 6.61 9.98
N LYS A 87 -2.12 5.99 11.10
CA LYS A 87 -1.79 4.56 11.19
C LYS A 87 -2.61 3.86 12.26
N MET A 88 -2.77 2.56 12.09
CA MET A 88 -3.24 1.66 13.13
C MET A 88 -2.44 0.36 13.08
N ASP A 89 -1.93 -0.06 14.23
CA ASP A 89 -1.12 -1.27 14.38
C ASP A 89 -2.01 -2.53 14.44
N VAL A 90 -1.47 -3.70 14.08
CA VAL A 90 -2.22 -4.97 13.97
C VAL A 90 -3.02 -5.40 15.21
N THR A 91 -2.71 -4.86 16.39
CA THR A 91 -3.45 -5.16 17.62
C THR A 91 -4.79 -4.40 17.70
N HIS A 92 -4.98 -3.39 16.86
CA HIS A 92 -6.13 -2.48 16.91
C HIS A 92 -7.05 -2.59 15.70
N PHE A 93 -6.73 -3.45 14.73
CA PHE A 93 -7.63 -3.71 13.61
C PHE A 93 -7.55 -5.14 13.13
N SER A 94 -8.61 -5.57 12.46
CA SER A 94 -8.65 -6.84 11.75
C SER A 94 -9.41 -6.71 10.44
N THR A 95 -9.02 -7.54 9.48
CA THR A 95 -9.69 -7.68 8.19
C THR A 95 -10.08 -9.15 7.99
N PRO A 96 -11.26 -9.42 7.39
CA PRO A 96 -11.66 -10.76 6.98
C PRO A 96 -10.87 -11.29 5.77
N ILE A 97 -10.07 -10.45 5.10
CA ILE A 97 -9.25 -10.88 3.97
C ILE A 97 -8.18 -11.85 4.45
N VAL A 98 -8.20 -13.07 3.91
CA VAL A 98 -7.16 -14.09 4.09
C VAL A 98 -6.44 -14.25 2.76
N PRO A 99 -5.26 -13.63 2.56
CA PRO A 99 -4.54 -13.65 1.28
C PRO A 99 -4.27 -15.06 0.73
N GLU A 100 -4.04 -16.04 1.61
CA GLU A 100 -3.82 -17.44 1.25
C GLU A 100 -5.04 -18.11 0.61
N ARG A 101 -6.23 -17.52 0.75
CA ARG A 101 -7.49 -18.01 0.18
C ARG A 101 -7.92 -17.24 -1.09
N THR A 102 -7.02 -16.47 -1.68
CA THR A 102 -7.25 -15.73 -2.93
C THR A 102 -6.21 -16.16 -3.99
N ASP A 103 -6.25 -15.54 -5.17
CA ASP A 103 -5.26 -15.80 -6.23
C ASP A 103 -3.90 -15.10 -5.98
N LEU A 104 -3.77 -14.28 -4.93
CA LEU A 104 -2.53 -13.56 -4.60
C LEU A 104 -1.28 -14.45 -4.51
N PRO A 105 -1.29 -15.63 -3.85
CA PRO A 105 -0.11 -16.47 -3.76
C PRO A 105 0.34 -16.96 -5.14
N THR A 106 -0.62 -17.24 -6.03
CA THR A 106 -0.40 -17.70 -7.40
C THR A 106 0.19 -16.56 -8.24
N ILE A 107 -0.42 -15.37 -8.20
CA ILE A 107 0.04 -14.17 -8.91
C ILE A 107 1.46 -13.80 -8.47
N ILE A 108 1.70 -13.67 -7.16
CA ILE A 108 3.04 -13.34 -6.63
C ILE A 108 4.07 -14.37 -7.07
N ARG A 109 3.73 -15.66 -7.05
CA ARG A 109 4.65 -16.70 -7.49
C ARG A 109 5.00 -16.55 -8.98
N TYR A 110 4.01 -16.42 -9.86
CA TYR A 110 4.28 -16.37 -11.30
C TYR A 110 4.93 -15.07 -11.77
N ASP A 111 4.56 -13.94 -11.15
CA ASP A 111 5.00 -12.63 -11.62
C ASP A 111 6.27 -12.12 -10.92
N LEU A 112 6.53 -12.57 -9.67
CA LEU A 112 7.66 -12.07 -8.87
C LEU A 112 8.69 -13.13 -8.48
N LEU A 113 8.35 -14.43 -8.48
CA LEU A 113 9.24 -15.49 -8.03
C LEU A 113 9.67 -16.41 -9.18
N ASP A 114 10.84 -16.12 -9.75
CA ASP A 114 11.44 -16.94 -10.80
C ASP A 114 12.61 -17.80 -10.28
N GLY A 115 13.04 -18.78 -11.10
CA GLY A 115 14.22 -19.61 -10.83
C GLY A 115 14.14 -20.40 -9.53
N GLU A 116 15.19 -20.33 -8.71
CA GLU A 116 15.27 -21.02 -7.42
C GLU A 116 14.18 -20.58 -6.43
N ASN A 117 13.64 -19.37 -6.58
CA ASN A 117 12.58 -18.85 -5.72
C ASN A 117 11.18 -19.30 -6.14
N SER A 118 11.00 -19.89 -7.32
CA SER A 118 9.67 -20.26 -7.85
C SER A 118 8.86 -21.20 -6.94
N THR A 119 9.55 -22.05 -6.16
CA THR A 119 8.92 -22.99 -5.22
C THR A 119 8.92 -22.50 -3.78
N ARG A 120 9.44 -21.29 -3.53
CA ARG A 120 9.55 -20.73 -2.18
C ARG A 120 8.16 -20.66 -1.52
N PRO A 121 8.02 -21.13 -0.27
CA PRO A 121 6.81 -20.93 0.51
C PRO A 121 6.53 -19.43 0.71
N ILE A 122 5.28 -19.02 0.53
CA ILE A 122 4.84 -17.64 0.76
C ILE A 122 4.01 -17.66 2.05
N ARG A 123 4.33 -16.75 2.97
CA ARG A 123 3.56 -16.48 4.17
C ARG A 123 3.18 -15.02 4.16
N PHE A 124 1.91 -14.72 4.39
CA PHE A 124 1.44 -13.34 4.52
C PHE A 124 1.40 -12.96 6.00
N GLU A 125 1.81 -11.74 6.31
CA GLU A 125 1.77 -11.20 7.66
C GLU A 125 1.08 -9.83 7.62
N LEU A 126 -0.03 -9.71 8.35
CA LEU A 126 -0.69 -8.42 8.52
C LEU A 126 0.26 -7.47 9.24
N TYR A 127 0.35 -6.22 8.78
CA TYR A 127 1.34 -5.27 9.29
C TYR A 127 0.73 -3.99 9.87
N LYS A 128 0.21 -3.11 9.02
CA LYS A 128 -0.33 -1.81 9.45
C LYS A 128 -1.42 -1.38 8.52
N LEU A 129 -2.44 -0.75 9.08
CA LEU A 129 -3.38 0.05 8.32
C LEU A 129 -2.82 1.47 8.24
N ASN A 130 -2.78 2.04 7.03
CA ASN A 130 -2.50 3.46 6.84
C ASN A 130 -3.76 4.13 6.29
N VAL A 131 -4.07 5.32 6.78
CA VAL A 131 -5.18 6.14 6.32
C VAL A 131 -4.62 7.47 5.84
N TYR A 132 -4.97 7.82 4.61
CA TYR A 132 -4.58 9.06 3.95
C TYR A 132 -5.84 9.89 3.70
N GLY A 133 -5.80 11.17 4.05
CA GLY A 133 -6.89 12.10 3.82
C GLY A 133 -6.45 13.55 3.90
N GLU A 134 -7.36 14.45 3.59
CA GLU A 134 -7.16 15.88 3.78
C GLU A 134 -7.44 16.32 5.21
N TYR A 135 -6.81 17.41 5.62
CA TYR A 135 -7.09 18.07 6.90
C TYR A 135 -7.69 19.43 6.61
N THR A 136 -8.94 19.63 7.02
CA THR A 136 -9.67 20.88 6.82
C THR A 136 -9.79 21.64 8.14
N LYS A 137 -9.96 22.97 8.07
CA LYS A 137 -10.15 23.82 9.27
C LYS A 137 -11.38 23.43 10.11
N THR A 138 -12.29 22.68 9.52
CA THR A 138 -13.49 22.12 10.14
C THR A 138 -13.26 20.80 10.86
N ASP A 139 -12.05 20.24 10.82
CA ASP A 139 -11.60 19.15 11.70
C ASP A 139 -11.46 19.69 13.14
N THR A 140 -12.57 20.14 13.71
CA THR A 140 -12.72 20.69 15.06
C THR A 140 -12.50 19.63 16.16
N TYR A 141 -12.13 18.40 15.78
CA TYR A 141 -12.10 17.22 16.64
C TYR A 141 -10.68 16.73 16.96
N ARG A 142 -9.64 17.47 16.54
CA ARG A 142 -8.25 17.26 16.95
C ARG A 142 -7.65 18.62 17.32
N GLU A 143 -7.08 18.73 18.52
CA GLU A 143 -6.14 19.81 18.80
C GLU A 143 -4.92 19.60 17.89
N PHE A 144 -4.86 20.33 16.79
CA PHE A 144 -3.71 20.29 15.90
C PHE A 144 -2.59 21.17 16.49
N PRO A 145 -1.33 20.68 16.53
CA PRO A 145 -0.21 21.54 16.88
C PRO A 145 -0.20 22.76 15.94
N ALA A 146 0.13 23.94 16.46
CA ALA A 146 0.02 25.23 15.78
C ALA A 146 0.75 25.35 14.41
N ASN A 147 1.52 24.32 14.02
CA ASN A 147 2.36 24.27 12.84
C ASN A 147 1.76 23.44 11.68
N VAL A 148 0.53 22.92 11.81
CA VAL A 148 -0.12 22.14 10.74
C VAL A 148 -0.57 23.05 9.60
N LYS A 149 0.00 22.86 8.40
CA LYS A 149 -0.53 23.46 7.17
C LYS A 149 -1.83 22.74 6.75
N LEU A 150 -2.94 23.44 6.95
CA LEU A 150 -4.29 23.08 6.52
C LEU A 150 -4.39 23.05 4.98
N GLY A 151 -5.20 22.15 4.42
CA GLY A 151 -5.41 22.04 2.97
C GLY A 151 -4.27 21.35 2.20
N LYS A 152 -3.29 20.73 2.87
CA LYS A 152 -2.39 19.75 2.26
C LYS A 152 -2.81 18.33 2.67
N GLY A 153 -3.07 17.50 1.67
CA GLY A 153 -3.34 16.08 1.81
C GLY A 153 -2.22 15.32 2.53
N SER A 154 -2.59 14.14 3.04
CA SER A 154 -1.68 13.19 3.66
C SER A 154 -0.65 12.67 2.65
N PHE A 155 0.60 12.46 3.07
CA PHE A 155 1.67 11.94 2.22
C PHE A 155 2.70 11.13 3.02
N PHE A 156 3.50 10.34 2.30
CA PHE A 156 4.67 9.66 2.85
C PHE A 156 5.87 9.97 1.95
N LYS A 157 6.95 10.53 2.52
CA LYS A 157 8.21 10.69 1.78
C LYS A 157 8.80 9.35 1.30
N PRO A 158 9.63 9.38 0.23
CA PRO A 158 10.38 8.22 -0.22
C PRO A 158 11.19 7.61 0.93
N HIS A 159 11.07 6.29 1.11
CA HIS A 159 11.79 5.52 2.12
C HIS A 159 11.93 4.06 1.67
N ILE A 160 12.77 3.31 2.39
CA ILE A 160 12.87 1.86 2.29
C ILE A 160 12.28 1.30 3.59
N ASP A 161 11.28 0.42 3.49
CA ASP A 161 10.75 -0.28 4.65
C ASP A 161 11.85 -1.11 5.30
N THR A 162 11.96 -1.04 6.63
CA THR A 162 12.87 -1.91 7.38
C THR A 162 12.32 -3.34 7.35
N PRO A 163 13.08 -4.34 6.85
CA PRO A 163 12.64 -5.72 6.87
C PRO A 163 12.27 -6.18 8.29
N ARG A 164 11.17 -6.93 8.40
CA ARG A 164 10.67 -7.44 9.69
C ARG A 164 11.15 -8.85 10.02
N SER A 165 11.74 -9.52 9.03
CA SER A 165 12.32 -10.85 9.12
C SER A 165 13.42 -10.97 8.08
N GLU A 166 14.44 -11.79 8.34
CA GLU A 166 15.46 -12.17 7.37
C GLU A 166 14.87 -12.84 6.12
N THR A 167 13.66 -13.41 6.25
CA THR A 167 12.96 -14.10 5.16
C THR A 167 11.95 -13.20 4.43
N MET A 168 11.82 -11.92 4.81
CA MET A 168 10.94 -10.96 4.11
C MET A 168 11.52 -10.65 2.74
N PHE A 169 10.71 -10.79 1.69
CA PHE A 169 11.13 -10.54 0.31
C PHE A 169 10.31 -9.47 -0.41
N GLY A 170 9.23 -8.98 0.20
CA GLY A 170 8.38 -7.95 -0.40
C GLY A 170 7.30 -7.46 0.55
N SER A 171 6.60 -6.42 0.12
CA SER A 171 5.44 -5.83 0.80
C SER A 171 4.20 -6.04 -0.07
N LEU A 172 3.08 -6.43 0.55
CA LEU A 172 1.76 -6.44 -0.09
C LEU A 172 0.97 -5.23 0.40
N VAL A 173 0.53 -4.37 -0.53
CA VAL A 173 -0.32 -3.22 -0.24
C VAL A 173 -1.71 -3.50 -0.78
N LEU A 174 -2.69 -3.58 0.11
CA LEU A 174 -4.10 -3.67 -0.25
C LEU A 174 -4.75 -2.30 -0.07
N VAL A 175 -5.38 -1.79 -1.13
CA VAL A 175 -6.10 -0.52 -1.10
C VAL A 175 -7.59 -0.82 -1.15
N TYR A 176 -8.33 -0.44 -0.10
CA TYR A 176 -9.79 -0.48 -0.15
C TYR A 176 -10.29 0.59 -1.12
N ALA A 177 -11.23 0.22 -1.99
CA ALA A 177 -11.75 1.12 -3.02
C ALA A 177 -12.61 2.22 -2.38
N THR A 178 -12.00 3.37 -2.14
CA THR A 178 -12.67 4.60 -1.73
C THR A 178 -12.46 5.65 -2.81
N GLU A 179 -13.44 6.50 -3.09
CA GLU A 179 -13.21 7.65 -3.95
C GLU A 179 -12.17 8.58 -3.32
N HIS A 180 -11.16 8.95 -4.10
CA HIS A 180 -10.09 9.86 -3.70
C HIS A 180 -9.41 10.46 -4.92
N GLU A 181 -8.61 11.50 -4.70
CA GLU A 181 -7.71 12.09 -5.68
C GLU A 181 -6.26 11.96 -5.19
N ASP A 182 -5.31 12.00 -6.13
CA ASP A 182 -3.89 11.75 -5.88
C ASP A 182 -3.62 10.38 -5.21
N GLY A 183 -2.66 10.31 -4.29
CA GLY A 183 -2.34 9.07 -3.57
C GLY A 183 -1.48 8.07 -4.37
N ILE A 184 -0.81 8.52 -5.44
CA ILE A 184 0.02 7.67 -6.30
C ILE A 184 1.12 6.98 -5.48
N LEU A 185 1.17 5.65 -5.58
CA LEU A 185 2.27 4.85 -5.07
C LEU A 185 3.43 4.89 -6.08
N ILE A 186 4.57 5.43 -5.68
CA ILE A 186 5.77 5.50 -6.51
C ILE A 186 6.79 4.48 -6.02
N LEU A 187 7.21 3.58 -6.91
CA LEU A 187 8.21 2.54 -6.67
C LEU A 187 9.49 2.90 -7.44
N ARG A 188 10.64 2.81 -6.78
CA ARG A 188 11.94 3.08 -7.40
C ARG A 188 12.92 1.95 -7.10
N HIS A 189 13.55 1.41 -8.14
CA HIS A 189 14.55 0.36 -8.00
C HIS A 189 15.59 0.46 -9.11
N ARG A 190 16.89 0.39 -8.76
CA ARG A 190 18.01 0.39 -9.72
C ARG A 190 17.97 1.53 -10.76
N GLY A 191 17.49 2.71 -10.35
CA GLY A 191 17.41 3.89 -11.22
C GLY A 191 16.16 3.96 -12.10
N GLU A 192 15.29 2.95 -12.03
CA GLU A 192 13.97 2.95 -12.69
C GLU A 192 12.87 3.35 -11.71
N GLU A 193 11.79 3.93 -12.23
CA GLU A 193 10.63 4.40 -11.48
C GLU A 193 9.35 3.85 -12.11
N TRP A 194 8.44 3.38 -11.27
CA TRP A 194 7.10 2.94 -11.65
C TRP A 194 6.06 3.59 -10.73
N THR A 195 4.85 3.74 -11.24
CA THR A 195 3.74 4.34 -10.51
C THR A 195 2.52 3.42 -10.52
N PHE A 196 1.78 3.43 -9.42
CA PHE A 196 0.46 2.84 -9.33
C PHE A 196 -0.51 3.90 -8.80
N ASP A 197 -1.47 4.28 -9.64
CA ASP A 197 -2.50 5.27 -9.34
C ASP A 197 -3.78 4.55 -8.89
N SER A 198 -3.98 4.47 -7.57
CA SER A 198 -5.17 3.86 -6.99
C SER A 198 -6.43 4.67 -7.23
N ALA A 199 -6.34 5.99 -7.34
CA ALA A 199 -7.49 6.85 -7.63
C ALA A 199 -8.04 6.54 -9.02
N GLN A 200 -7.17 6.43 -10.02
CA GLN A 200 -7.56 6.04 -11.37
C GLN A 200 -8.08 4.60 -11.40
N ALA A 201 -7.47 3.66 -10.67
CA ALA A 201 -7.96 2.29 -10.59
C ALA A 201 -9.39 2.21 -10.03
N VAL A 202 -9.71 3.00 -8.99
CA VAL A 202 -11.07 3.09 -8.43
C VAL A 202 -12.04 3.73 -9.43
N LYS A 203 -11.66 4.83 -10.09
CA LYS A 203 -12.50 5.49 -11.12
C LYS A 203 -12.85 4.54 -12.27
N ASN A 204 -11.90 3.69 -12.69
CA ASN A 204 -12.13 2.70 -13.74
C ASN A 204 -13.09 1.56 -13.32
N LEU A 205 -13.32 1.39 -12.01
CA LEU A 205 -14.29 0.41 -11.47
C LEU A 205 -15.70 1.00 -11.33
N ALA A 206 -15.84 2.31 -11.25
CA ALA A 206 -17.14 2.95 -11.23
C ALA A 206 -17.86 2.69 -12.57
N PRO A 207 -19.17 2.36 -12.57
CA PRO A 207 -19.92 2.31 -13.81
C PRO A 207 -19.78 3.66 -14.51
N SER A 208 -19.42 3.66 -15.80
CA SER A 208 -19.49 4.87 -16.61
C SER A 208 -20.92 5.37 -16.57
N ASP A 209 -21.16 6.58 -16.07
CA ASP A 209 -22.46 7.25 -16.15
C ASP A 209 -22.91 7.24 -17.62
N THR A 210 -23.87 6.36 -17.95
CA THR A 210 -24.58 6.33 -19.23
C THR A 210 -25.96 6.93 -19.09
#